data_AF-A0A964KEJ1-F1
#
_entry.id   AF-A0A964KEJ1-F1
#
_cell.length_a   1.000
_cell.length_b   1.000
_cell.length_c   1.000
_cell.angle_alpha   90.00
_cell.angle_beta   90.00
_cell.angle_gamma   90.00
#
_symmetry.space_group_name_H-M   'P 1'
#
loop_
_entity.id
_entity.type
_entity.pdbx_description
1 polymer ?
#
loop_
_entity_poly.entity_id
_entity_poly.type
_entity_poly.pdbx_seq_one_letter_code
_entity_poly.pdbx_strand_id
1 'polypeptide(L)' 'MALNPGAIGAAFYDELRQHYSEEEIVELGSFVGMNIGYHTFFGTLKFYPMFSPDGRLISQEESVRLYGDAPISLQAARA' A
#
# COMPACT_ATOMS: atom_id res chain seq x y z
N MET A 1 6.09 2.69 8.45
CA MET A 1 6.12 3.74 7.39
C MET A 1 4.76 4.40 7.23
N ALA A 2 3.70 3.70 6.78
CA ALA A 2 2.39 4.31 6.56
C ALA A 2 1.55 4.57 7.83
N LEU A 3 1.52 3.61 8.76
CA LEU A 3 0.63 3.67 9.93
C LEU A 3 1.23 4.40 11.14
N ASN A 4 2.55 4.34 11.28
CA ASN A 4 3.31 5.05 12.29
C ASN A 4 4.67 5.45 11.71
N PRO A 5 4.75 6.58 10.99
CA PRO A 5 6.02 7.06 10.43
C PRO A 5 7.03 7.43 11.51
N GLY A 6 6.57 7.92 12.66
CA GLY A 6 7.43 8.33 13.78
C GLY A 6 8.17 7.19 14.47
N ALA A 7 7.74 5.93 14.28
CA ALA A 7 8.45 4.77 14.79
C ALA A 7 9.71 4.40 13.96
N ILE A 8 9.95 5.05 12.82
CA ILE A 8 11.12 4.78 11.98
C ILE A 8 12.24 5.72 12.37
N GLY A 9 13.25 5.16 13.02
CA GLY A 9 14.42 5.87 13.49
C GLY A 9 15.66 4.97 13.49
N ALA A 10 16.73 5.43 14.13
CA ALA A 10 18.02 4.74 14.13
C ALA A 10 17.92 3.26 14.51
N ALA A 11 17.23 2.94 15.62
CA ALA A 11 17.08 1.57 16.10
C ALA A 11 16.42 0.62 15.07
N PHE A 12 15.47 1.12 14.29
CA PHE A 12 14.83 0.35 13.22
C PHE A 12 15.82 0.00 12.09
N TYR A 13 16.63 0.99 11.68
CA TYR A 13 17.66 0.75 10.67
C TYR A 13 18.81 -0.09 11.19
N ASP A 14 19.16 0.03 12.47
CA ASP A 14 20.18 -0.80 13.11
C ASP A 14 19.77 -2.28 13.14
N GLU A 15 18.48 -2.57 13.37
CA GLU A 15 17.93 -3.92 13.27
C GLU A 15 17.96 -4.43 11.81
N LEU A 16 17.52 -3.62 10.84
CA LEU A 16 17.55 -4.01 9.42
C LEU A 16 18.96 -4.36 8.93
N ARG A 17 19.98 -3.62 9.36
CA ARG A 17 21.39 -3.87 9.00
C ARG A 17 21.93 -5.20 9.53
N GLN A 18 21.24 -5.86 10.46
CA GLN A 18 21.60 -7.22 10.89
C GLN A 18 21.21 -8.28 9.86
N HIS A 19 20.32 -7.94 8.92
CA HIS A 19 19.71 -8.89 7.98
C HIS A 19 19.93 -8.53 6.51
N TYR A 20 20.17 -7.25 6.21
CA TYR A 20 20.20 -6.73 4.85
C TYR A 20 21.40 -5.82 4.62
N SER A 21 21.88 -5.77 3.39
CA SER A 21 22.85 -4.75 2.94
C SER A 21 22.21 -3.36 2.89
N GLU A 22 23.03 -2.32 2.81
CA GLU A 22 22.52 -0.95 2.70
C GLU A 22 21.71 -0.75 1.41
N GLU A 23 22.15 -1.34 0.31
CA GLU A 23 21.45 -1.31 -0.98
C GLU A 23 20.09 -2.01 -0.90
N GLU A 24 20.02 -3.18 -0.27
CA GLU A 24 18.76 -3.91 -0.05
C GLU A 24 17.78 -3.13 0.82
N ILE A 25 18.28 -2.43 1.85
CA ILE A 25 17.45 -1.55 2.70
C ILE A 25 16.89 -0.37 1.90
N VAL A 26 17.70 0.24 1.04
CA VAL A 26 17.26 1.33 0.15
C VAL A 26 16.21 0.83 -0.85
N GLU A 27 16.43 -0.33 -1.46
CA GLU A 27 15.48 -0.95 -2.38
C GLU A 27 14.16 -1.28 -1.69
N LEU A 28 14.21 -1.89 -0.50
CA LEU A 28 13.03 -2.21 0.30
C LEU A 28 12.25 -0.93 0.66
N GLY A 29 12.94 0.11 1.11
CA GLY A 29 12.33 1.40 1.40
C GLY A 29 11.66 2.03 0.17
N SER A 30 12.33 1.94 -0.99
CA SER A 30 11.80 2.42 -2.26
C SER A 30 10.54 1.65 -2.68
N PHE A 31 10.57 0.33 -2.59
CA PHE A 31 9.43 -0.54 -2.92
C PHE A 31 8.22 -0.22 -2.03
N VAL A 32 8.42 -0.14 -0.71
CA VAL A 32 7.34 0.16 0.25
C VAL A 32 6.81 1.57 0.05
N GLY A 33 7.68 2.57 -0.05
CA GLY A 33 7.29 3.97 -0.25
C GLY A 33 6.51 4.19 -1.55
N MET A 34 6.97 3.58 -2.64
CA MET A 34 6.30 3.65 -3.93
C MET A 34 4.92 2.99 -3.91
N ASN A 35 4.78 1.81 -3.28
CA ASN A 35 3.49 1.14 -3.15
C ASN A 35 2.50 1.95 -2.30
N ILE A 36 2.95 2.55 -1.20
CA ILE A 36 2.11 3.47 -0.39
C ILE A 36 1.65 4.65 -1.26
N GLY A 37 2.57 5.25 -2.02
CA GLY A 37 2.27 6.34 -2.95
C GLY A 37 1.24 5.95 -4.00
N TYR A 38 1.42 4.80 -4.65
CA TYR A 38 0.48 4.28 -5.65
C TYR A 38 -0.89 4.00 -5.04
N HIS A 39 -0.97 3.28 -3.91
CA HIS A 39 -2.26 3.01 -3.27
C HIS A 39 -2.98 4.29 -2.83
N THR A 40 -2.24 5.31 -2.40
CA THR A 40 -2.79 6.62 -2.06
C THR A 40 -3.33 7.31 -3.32
N PHE A 41 -2.50 7.43 -4.36
CA PHE A 41 -2.85 8.10 -5.61
C PHE A 41 -4.01 7.41 -6.34
N PHE A 42 -3.93 6.11 -6.59
CA PHE A 42 -5.00 5.36 -7.24
C PHE A 42 -6.28 5.29 -6.40
N GLY A 43 -6.15 5.37 -5.07
CA GLY A 43 -7.29 5.56 -4.16
C GLY A 43 -8.07 6.84 -4.46
N THR A 44 -7.39 7.94 -4.80
CA THR A 44 -8.07 9.20 -5.19
C THR A 44 -8.84 9.08 -6.50
N LEU A 45 -8.39 8.21 -7.41
CA LEU A 45 -9.02 7.95 -8.70
C LEU A 45 -10.16 6.93 -8.61
N LYS A 46 -10.41 6.35 -7.42
CA LYS A 46 -11.33 5.22 -7.24
C LYS A 46 -11.02 4.06 -8.19
N PHE A 47 -9.74 3.76 -8.37
CA PHE A 47 -9.32 2.64 -9.21
C PHE A 47 -9.56 1.32 -8.45
N TYR A 48 -10.71 0.70 -8.66
CA TYR A 48 -11.08 -0.55 -7.99
C TYR A 48 -10.42 -1.77 -8.65
N PRO A 49 -10.37 -2.94 -7.97
CA PRO A 49 -9.88 -4.16 -8.57
C PRO A 49 -10.57 -4.47 -9.90
N MET A 50 -9.79 -4.70 -10.96
CA MET A 50 -10.32 -5.04 -12.28
C MET A 50 -10.70 -6.53 -12.39
N PHE A 51 -10.44 -7.31 -11.35
CA PHE A 51 -10.81 -8.73 -11.27
C PHE A 51 -11.71 -8.97 -10.08
N SER A 52 -12.74 -9.79 -10.26
CA SER A 52 -13.57 -10.30 -9.17
C SER A 52 -12.78 -11.28 -8.29
N PRO A 53 -13.30 -11.64 -7.10
CA PRO A 53 -12.62 -12.59 -6.20
C PRO A 53 -12.34 -13.96 -6.82
N ASP A 54 -13.12 -14.38 -7.82
CA ASP A 54 -12.94 -15.62 -8.61
C ASP A 54 -12.04 -15.44 -9.85
N GLY A 55 -11.46 -14.25 -10.06
CA GLY A 55 -10.45 -13.99 -11.09
C GLY A 55 -10.98 -13.61 -12.47
N ARG A 56 -12.28 -13.33 -12.61
CA ARG A 56 -12.85 -12.82 -13.87
C ARG A 56 -12.62 -11.32 -14.00
N LEU A 57 -12.34 -10.85 -15.22
CA LEU A 57 -12.30 -9.40 -15.50
C LEU A 57 -13.69 -8.77 -15.31
N ILE A 58 -13.75 -7.69 -14.54
CA ILE A 58 -14.99 -6.97 -14.21
C ILE A 58 -14.92 -5.50 -14.63
N SER A 59 -16.09 -4.88 -14.81
CA SER A 59 -16.18 -3.44 -15.04
C SER A 59 -15.96 -2.65 -13.75
N GLN A 60 -15.65 -1.36 -13.86
CA GLN A 60 -15.52 -0.49 -12.69
C GLN A 60 -16.83 -0.37 -11.92
N GLU A 61 -17.98 -0.38 -12.59
CA GLU A 61 -19.29 -0.33 -11.93
C GLU A 61 -19.56 -1.61 -11.12
N GLU A 62 -19.23 -2.77 -11.68
CA GLU A 62 -19.32 -4.05 -10.98
C GLU A 62 -18.34 -4.09 -9.79
N SER A 63 -17.14 -3.56 -9.98
CA SER A 63 -16.12 -3.48 -8.94
C SER A 63 -16.53 -2.58 -7.76
N VAL A 64 -17.16 -1.43 -8.02
CA VAL A 64 -17.75 -0.57 -6.96
C VAL A 64 -18.76 -1.34 -6.13
N ARG A 65 -19.63 -2.14 -6.76
CA ARG A 65 -20.65 -2.93 -6.05
C ARG A 65 -20.03 -4.02 -5.18
N LEU A 66 -18.91 -4.61 -5.61
CA LEU A 66 -18.21 -5.67 -4.89
C LEU A 66 -17.35 -5.15 -3.74
N TYR A 67 -16.68 -4.01 -3.91
CA TYR A 67 -15.66 -3.52 -2.97
C TYR A 67 -16.07 -2.24 -2.21
N GLY A 68 -17.24 -1.67 -2.49
CA GLY A 68 -17.83 -0.54 -1.76
C GLY A 68 -17.22 0.83 -2.10
N ASP A 69 -17.67 1.89 -1.42
CA ASP A 69 -17.32 3.30 -1.75
C ASP A 69 -15.88 3.71 -1.38
N ALA A 70 -15.19 2.93 -0.55
CA ALA A 70 -13.83 3.24 -0.11
C ALA A 70 -12.95 1.98 -0.15
N PRO A 71 -11.88 1.95 -0.97
CA PRO A 71 -10.92 0.86 -0.90
C PRO A 71 -10.36 0.74 0.52
N ILE A 72 -10.09 -0.48 0.97
CA ILE A 72 -9.63 -0.78 2.35
C ILE A 72 -8.40 0.06 2.72
N SER A 73 -7.53 0.36 1.74
CA SER A 73 -6.37 1.24 1.91
C SER A 73 -6.70 2.65 2.41
N LEU A 74 -7.92 3.15 2.16
CA LEU A 74 -8.38 4.47 2.61
C LEU A 74 -9.24 4.41 3.88
N GLN A 75 -9.63 3.22 4.35
CA GLN A 75 -10.46 3.08 5.55
C GLN A 75 -9.65 3.31 6.83
N ALA A 76 -8.40 2.86 6.88
CA ALA A 76 -7.50 3.08 8.03
C ALA A 76 -7.02 4.54 8.17
N ALA A 77 -7.06 5.35 7.11
CA ALA A 77 -6.64 6.75 7.13
C ALA A 77 -7.74 7.72 7.59
N ARG A 78 -8.97 7.23 7.83
CA ARG A 78 -10.15 8.03 8.20
C ARG A 78 -10.63 7.83 9.64
N ALA A 79 -9.95 6.98 10.42
CA ALA A 79 -10.19 6.75 11.85
C ALA A 79 -9.14 7.48 12.68
#